data_AF-A0A1I2JNI6-F1
#
_entry.id   AF-A0A1I2JNI6-F1
#
_cell.length_a   1.000
_cell.length_b   1.000
_cell.length_c   1.000
_cell.angle_alpha   90.00
_cell.angle_beta   90.00
_cell.angle_gamma   90.00
#
_symmetry.space_group_name_H-M   'P 1'
#
loop_
_entity.id
_entity.type
_entity.pdbx_description
1 polymer ?
#
loop_
_entity_poly.entity_id
_entity_poly.type
_entity_poly.pdbx_seq_one_letter_code
_entity_poly.pdbx_strand_id
1 'polypeptide(L)'
;MTSADPVPEVHPAPAAPTIASSGGSMLSDEGSTTGIDAEVLKRTLHRYLQKHRAALVAKLDGLAERQARWPVTPTGTNVLGLVKHVAGVQAMYFGEVFGRPLPNAPAWLESEDGDDMYATLDETLDDVVAFHHRSAAHADATIEALDLNARGVVPWWPEDRRRVTLHRILVHMGYETARHAGHADIVREMLDGLAGDGDGNLAEKTPDEWVLWREHLVDVAERSGLRDLGA
;
A
#
# COMPACT_ATOMS: atom_id res chain seq x y z
N MET A 1 24.76 4.86 -33.64
CA MET A 1 25.21 4.86 -32.22
C MET A 1 23.98 5.14 -31.37
N THR A 2 23.24 4.08 -31.04
CA THR A 2 22.12 4.13 -30.11
C THR A 2 22.70 4.05 -28.71
N SER A 3 22.78 5.19 -28.03
CA SER A 3 23.05 5.25 -26.59
C SER A 3 21.84 4.64 -25.91
N ALA A 4 21.92 3.39 -25.49
CA ALA A 4 20.98 2.86 -24.51
C ALA A 4 21.23 3.63 -23.21
N ASP A 5 20.17 4.23 -22.64
CA ASP A 5 20.26 4.89 -21.35
C ASP A 5 20.80 3.89 -20.30
N PRO A 6 21.70 4.33 -19.39
CA PRO A 6 22.26 3.44 -18.39
C PRO A 6 21.16 2.89 -17.47
N VAL A 7 21.12 1.57 -17.33
CA VAL A 7 20.23 0.89 -16.37
C VAL A 7 20.66 1.26 -14.95
N PRO A 8 19.74 1.64 -14.04
CA PRO A 8 20.07 1.93 -12.65
C PRO A 8 20.75 0.74 -11.94
N GLU A 9 21.73 1.00 -11.08
CA GLU A 9 22.31 -0.05 -10.21
C GLU A 9 21.26 -0.55 -9.22
N VAL A 10 20.96 -1.85 -9.27
CA VAL A 10 20.07 -2.54 -8.31
C VAL A 10 20.91 -3.48 -7.45
N HIS A 11 20.81 -3.35 -6.13
CA HIS A 11 21.50 -4.24 -5.19
C HIS A 11 20.82 -5.62 -5.14
N PRO A 12 21.58 -6.73 -5.00
CA PRO A 12 21.00 -8.06 -4.84
C PRO A 12 20.32 -8.23 -3.47
N ALA A 13 19.15 -8.88 -3.44
CA ALA A 13 18.44 -9.20 -2.19
C ALA A 13 19.22 -10.24 -1.35
N PRO A 14 19.33 -10.09 -0.02
CA PRO A 14 19.93 -11.08 0.86
C PRO A 14 18.91 -12.18 1.25
N ALA A 15 19.43 -13.28 1.79
CA ALA A 15 18.62 -14.41 2.27
C ALA A 15 17.87 -14.06 3.57
N ALA A 16 16.53 -14.16 3.59
CA ALA A 16 15.70 -13.97 4.79
C ALA A 16 14.77 -15.20 5.03
N PRO A 17 14.36 -15.47 6.28
CA PRO A 17 13.79 -16.75 6.68
C PRO A 17 12.36 -16.92 6.17
N THR A 18 12.08 -18.09 5.60
CA THR A 18 10.75 -18.50 5.15
C THR A 18 9.87 -18.80 6.37
N ILE A 19 8.81 -18.03 6.58
CA ILE A 19 7.69 -18.45 7.43
C ILE A 19 6.66 -19.12 6.51
N ALA A 20 6.33 -20.37 6.84
CA ALA A 20 5.44 -21.19 6.04
C ALA A 20 4.05 -20.55 5.89
N SER A 21 3.53 -20.56 4.66
CA SER A 21 2.19 -20.12 4.30
C SER A 21 1.50 -21.16 3.42
N SER A 22 0.18 -21.22 3.54
CA SER A 22 -0.73 -22.03 2.75
C SER A 22 -1.69 -21.12 1.97
N GLY A 23 -1.77 -21.30 0.64
CA GLY A 23 -3.03 -21.18 -0.12
C GLY A 23 -3.24 -19.97 -1.05
N GLY A 24 -2.80 -20.13 -2.30
CA GLY A 24 -3.50 -19.89 -3.59
C GLY A 24 -4.54 -18.76 -3.77
N SER A 25 -4.24 -17.85 -4.70
CA SER A 25 -5.17 -16.91 -5.34
C SER A 25 -5.66 -17.44 -6.70
N MET A 26 -6.96 -17.32 -6.96
CA MET A 26 -7.51 -17.04 -8.29
C MET A 26 -8.83 -16.27 -8.12
N LEU A 27 -8.96 -15.10 -8.74
CA LEU A 27 -10.23 -14.42 -8.94
C LEU A 27 -10.50 -14.36 -10.44
N SER A 28 -11.43 -15.19 -10.90
CA SER A 28 -12.03 -15.10 -12.23
C SER A 28 -13.48 -14.62 -12.12
N ASP A 29 -13.80 -13.66 -12.99
CA ASP A 29 -15.12 -13.22 -13.46
C ASP A 29 -15.93 -12.26 -12.56
N GLU A 30 -16.14 -11.04 -13.08
CA GLU A 30 -17.08 -10.06 -12.52
C GLU A 30 -18.52 -10.49 -12.86
N GLY A 31 -19.02 -11.44 -12.07
CA GLY A 31 -20.40 -11.91 -12.16
C GLY A 31 -21.41 -10.85 -11.71
N SER A 32 -22.53 -10.78 -12.44
CA SER A 32 -23.75 -10.05 -12.09
C SER A 32 -24.07 -10.08 -10.59
N THR A 33 -24.22 -8.91 -9.96
CA THR A 33 -24.53 -8.74 -8.53
C THR A 33 -25.95 -9.14 -8.13
N THR A 34 -26.71 -9.80 -9.01
CA THR A 34 -28.00 -10.40 -8.67
C THR A 34 -27.79 -11.62 -7.77
N GLY A 35 -27.73 -11.37 -6.45
CA GLY A 35 -27.77 -12.44 -5.43
C GLY A 35 -26.69 -12.40 -4.34
N ILE A 36 -25.75 -11.45 -4.36
CA ILE A 36 -24.77 -11.30 -3.27
C ILE A 36 -25.39 -10.46 -2.15
N ASP A 37 -25.49 -11.05 -0.96
CA ASP A 37 -25.92 -10.36 0.26
C ASP A 37 -25.01 -9.15 0.53
N ALA A 38 -25.62 -7.98 0.74
CA ALA A 38 -24.91 -6.72 0.98
C ALA A 38 -23.98 -6.81 2.20
N GLU A 39 -24.34 -7.61 3.21
CA GLU A 39 -23.51 -7.85 4.38
C GLU A 39 -22.28 -8.70 4.05
N VAL A 40 -22.44 -9.71 3.18
CA VAL A 40 -21.31 -10.51 2.68
C VAL A 40 -20.34 -9.65 1.88
N LEU A 41 -20.86 -8.74 1.04
CA LEU A 41 -20.05 -7.78 0.28
C LEU A 41 -19.28 -6.84 1.22
N LYS A 42 -19.98 -6.23 2.19
CA LYS A 42 -19.38 -5.31 3.17
C LYS A 42 -18.25 -5.98 3.96
N ARG A 43 -18.53 -7.16 4.52
CA ARG A 43 -17.54 -7.95 5.26
C ARG A 43 -16.34 -8.34 4.40
N THR A 44 -16.55 -8.64 3.12
CA THR A 44 -15.46 -8.96 2.19
C THR A 44 -14.56 -7.75 1.97
N LEU A 45 -15.12 -6.61 1.59
CA LEU A 45 -14.36 -5.38 1.38
C LEU A 45 -13.61 -4.94 2.65
N HIS A 46 -14.28 -5.00 3.80
CA HIS A 46 -13.69 -4.63 5.09
C HIS A 46 -12.52 -5.55 5.46
N ARG A 47 -12.66 -6.87 5.29
CA ARG A 47 -11.59 -7.83 5.53
C ARG A 47 -10.36 -7.58 4.66
N TYR A 48 -10.56 -7.30 3.37
CA TYR A 48 -9.43 -7.01 2.47
C TYR A 48 -8.74 -5.69 2.83
N LEU A 49 -9.49 -4.67 3.22
CA LEU A 49 -8.92 -3.43 3.74
C LEU A 49 -8.09 -3.68 5.01
N GLN A 50 -8.61 -4.48 5.95
CA GLN A 50 -7.86 -4.88 7.16
C GLN A 50 -6.58 -5.66 6.82
N LYS A 51 -6.64 -6.59 5.86
CA LYS A 51 -5.46 -7.32 5.38
C LYS A 51 -4.37 -6.35 4.88
N HIS A 52 -4.73 -5.41 4.00
CA HIS A 52 -3.75 -4.49 3.41
C HIS A 52 -3.21 -3.47 4.43
N ARG A 53 -4.03 -3.02 5.39
CA ARG A 53 -3.54 -2.19 6.51
C ARG A 53 -2.49 -2.92 7.35
N ALA A 54 -2.78 -4.17 7.71
CA ALA A 54 -1.86 -4.99 8.46
C ALA A 54 -0.55 -5.22 7.68
N ALA A 55 -0.65 -5.54 6.39
CA ALA A 55 0.51 -5.72 5.52
C ALA A 55 1.39 -4.47 5.43
N LEU A 56 0.77 -3.29 5.29
CA LEU A 56 1.49 -2.01 5.23
C LEU A 56 2.21 -1.68 6.54
N VAL A 57 1.55 -1.80 7.69
CA VAL A 57 2.19 -1.51 8.99
C VAL A 57 3.29 -2.51 9.32
N ALA A 58 3.11 -3.78 8.98
CA ALA A 58 4.15 -4.80 9.15
C ALA A 58 5.44 -4.47 8.39
N LYS A 59 5.39 -3.58 7.37
CA LYS A 59 6.60 -3.06 6.72
C LYS A 59 7.47 -2.19 7.61
N LEU A 60 7.02 -1.80 8.79
CA LEU A 60 7.89 -1.14 9.77
C LEU A 60 8.64 -2.13 10.66
N ASP A 61 8.25 -3.41 10.67
CA ASP A 61 8.84 -4.41 11.56
C ASP A 61 10.35 -4.58 11.27
N GLY A 62 11.14 -4.50 12.34
CA GLY A 62 12.60 -4.62 12.30
C GLY A 62 13.36 -3.38 11.82
N LEU A 63 12.68 -2.30 11.40
CA LEU A 63 13.36 -1.05 11.01
C LEU A 63 13.69 -0.20 12.24
N ALA A 64 14.92 0.33 12.27
CA ALA A 64 15.24 1.44 13.16
C ALA A 64 14.61 2.75 12.64
N GLU A 65 14.40 3.72 13.53
CA GLU A 65 13.89 5.06 13.23
C GLU A 65 14.47 5.69 11.96
N ARG A 66 15.81 5.68 11.86
CA ARG A 66 16.51 6.25 10.71
C ARG A 66 16.20 5.51 9.41
N GLN A 67 16.05 4.18 9.45
CA GLN A 67 15.77 3.38 8.26
C GLN A 67 14.32 3.57 7.80
N ALA A 68 13.36 3.63 8.74
CA ALA A 68 11.95 3.84 8.41
C ALA A 68 11.70 5.18 7.68
N ARG A 69 12.52 6.19 7.99
CA ARG A 69 12.49 7.54 7.36
C ARG A 69 13.38 7.68 6.14
N TRP A 70 14.17 6.66 5.80
CA TRP A 70 15.19 6.80 4.77
C TRP A 70 14.55 6.85 3.37
N PRO A 71 14.77 7.92 2.58
CA PRO A 71 14.24 8.01 1.23
C PRO A 71 15.02 7.10 0.29
N VAL A 72 14.34 6.23 -0.45
CA VAL A 72 14.97 5.32 -1.44
C VAL A 72 14.65 5.65 -2.89
N THR A 73 13.79 6.64 -3.13
CA THR A 73 13.42 7.11 -4.47
C THR A 73 13.78 8.59 -4.64
N PRO A 74 13.95 9.08 -5.89
CA PRO A 74 14.15 10.51 -6.15
C PRO A 74 13.01 11.41 -5.65
N THR A 75 11.80 10.87 -5.47
CA THR A 75 10.64 11.59 -4.92
C THR A 75 10.57 11.55 -3.40
N GLY A 76 11.56 10.96 -2.72
CA GLY A 76 11.63 10.94 -1.26
C GLY A 76 10.80 9.85 -0.57
N THR A 77 10.30 8.85 -1.31
CA THR A 77 9.44 7.79 -0.74
C THR A 77 10.21 7.01 0.33
N ASN A 78 9.60 6.88 1.51
CA ASN A 78 10.11 6.13 2.66
C ASN A 78 8.94 5.38 3.33
N VAL A 79 9.25 4.32 4.09
CA VAL A 79 8.22 3.42 4.66
C VAL A 79 7.35 4.14 5.69
N LEU A 80 7.95 4.95 6.57
CA LEU A 80 7.21 5.63 7.64
C LEU A 80 6.21 6.64 7.09
N GLY A 81 6.62 7.38 6.05
CA GLY A 81 5.76 8.31 5.32
C GLY A 81 4.56 7.63 4.67
N LEU A 82 4.75 6.46 4.05
CA LEU A 82 3.64 5.69 3.46
C LEU A 82 2.62 5.25 4.52
N VAL A 83 3.08 4.80 5.69
CA VAL A 83 2.19 4.42 6.80
C VAL A 83 1.45 5.64 7.35
N LYS A 84 2.15 6.76 7.56
CA LYS A 84 1.54 8.02 8.03
C LYS A 84 0.47 8.53 7.06
N HIS A 85 0.79 8.54 5.77
CA HIS A 85 -0.14 8.96 4.72
C HIS A 85 -1.42 8.12 4.75
N VAL A 86 -1.29 6.78 4.70
CA VAL A 86 -2.46 5.88 4.75
C VAL A 86 -3.26 6.04 6.04
N ALA A 87 -2.60 6.23 7.17
CA ALA A 87 -3.25 6.52 8.45
C ALA A 87 -4.05 7.83 8.42
N GLY A 88 -3.57 8.85 7.70
CA GLY A 88 -4.26 10.11 7.52
C GLY A 88 -5.44 10.01 6.56
N VAL A 89 -5.22 9.49 5.36
CA VAL A 89 -6.30 9.37 4.36
C VAL A 89 -7.45 8.52 4.88
N GLN A 90 -7.20 7.43 5.61
CA GLN A 90 -8.29 6.63 6.19
C GLN A 90 -9.09 7.39 7.27
N ALA A 91 -8.42 8.22 8.08
CA ALA A 91 -9.08 9.04 9.09
C ALA A 91 -10.04 10.05 8.43
N MET A 92 -9.61 10.65 7.32
CA MET A 92 -10.40 11.61 6.56
C MET A 92 -11.57 10.93 5.83
N TYR A 93 -11.30 9.84 5.10
CA TYR A 93 -12.29 9.13 4.27
C TYR A 93 -13.36 8.39 5.06
N PHE A 94 -13.03 7.77 6.20
CA PHE A 94 -14.03 7.12 7.06
C PHE A 94 -14.51 8.04 8.20
N GLY A 95 -13.93 9.22 8.34
CA GLY A 95 -14.32 10.19 9.34
C GLY A 95 -15.13 11.32 8.76
N GLU A 96 -14.45 12.39 8.32
CA GLU A 96 -15.04 13.63 7.84
C GLU A 96 -16.11 13.40 6.75
N VAL A 97 -15.81 12.53 5.78
CA VAL A 97 -16.69 12.26 4.63
C VAL A 97 -18.09 11.78 5.03
N PHE A 98 -18.19 11.11 6.18
CA PHE A 98 -19.44 10.58 6.73
C PHE A 98 -19.92 11.33 7.99
N GLY A 99 -19.36 12.53 8.26
CA GLY A 99 -19.74 13.35 9.42
C GLY A 99 -19.30 12.75 10.76
N ARG A 100 -18.22 11.96 10.76
CA ARG A 100 -17.70 11.26 11.94
C ARG A 100 -16.21 11.61 12.13
N PRO A 101 -15.83 12.89 12.32
CA PRO A 101 -14.41 13.26 12.39
C PRO A 101 -13.66 12.49 13.48
N LEU A 102 -12.39 12.17 13.22
CA LEU A 102 -11.54 11.49 14.21
C LEU A 102 -11.34 12.41 15.43
N PRO A 103 -11.64 11.95 16.65
CA PRO A 103 -11.39 12.75 17.85
C PRO A 103 -9.90 13.02 18.06
N ASN A 104 -9.56 14.28 18.37
CA ASN A 104 -8.18 14.74 18.56
C ASN A 104 -7.30 14.38 17.35
N ALA A 105 -7.77 14.74 16.16
CA ALA A 105 -7.02 14.57 14.92
C ALA A 105 -5.76 15.48 14.94
N PRO A 106 -4.60 15.01 14.48
CA PRO A 106 -3.43 15.85 14.33
C PRO A 106 -3.69 17.01 13.38
N ALA A 107 -3.15 18.20 13.68
CA ALA A 107 -3.35 19.40 12.87
C ALA A 107 -2.83 19.25 11.41
N TRP A 108 -1.84 18.40 11.19
CA TRP A 108 -1.28 18.17 9.85
C TRP A 108 -2.26 17.48 8.89
N LEU A 109 -3.36 16.88 9.36
CA LEU A 109 -4.39 16.31 8.48
C LEU A 109 -5.12 17.37 7.64
N GLU A 110 -5.10 18.62 8.10
CA GLU A 110 -5.67 19.77 7.39
C GLU A 110 -4.63 20.48 6.51
N SER A 111 -3.38 20.02 6.47
CA SER A 111 -2.31 20.59 5.64
C SER A 111 -2.45 20.17 4.18
N GLU A 112 -2.25 21.12 3.25
CA GLU A 112 -2.19 20.87 1.81
C GLU A 112 -0.75 20.67 1.29
N ASP A 113 0.26 20.77 2.17
CA ASP A 113 1.69 20.81 1.79
C ASP A 113 2.35 19.41 1.64
N GLY A 114 1.56 18.33 1.69
CA GLY A 114 2.08 16.95 1.64
C GLY A 114 2.78 16.50 2.93
N ASP A 115 2.45 17.14 4.06
CA ASP A 115 2.97 16.83 5.39
C ASP A 115 2.61 15.43 5.92
N ASP A 116 1.76 14.71 5.19
CA ASP A 116 1.37 13.33 5.48
C ASP A 116 2.32 12.29 4.86
N MET A 117 3.19 12.68 3.92
CA MET A 117 4.14 11.78 3.25
C MET A 117 5.49 11.64 3.98
N TYR A 118 5.67 12.27 5.13
CA TYR A 118 6.86 12.13 5.99
C TYR A 118 6.53 12.37 7.47
N ALA A 119 7.31 11.77 8.36
CA ALA A 119 7.27 12.09 9.78
C ALA A 119 8.26 13.21 10.12
N THR A 120 7.78 14.24 10.82
CA THR A 120 8.60 15.36 11.31
C THR A 120 9.59 14.90 12.39
N LEU A 121 10.51 15.77 12.81
CA LEU A 121 11.46 15.46 13.89
C LEU A 121 10.78 15.23 15.25
N ASP A 122 9.59 15.79 15.44
CA ASP A 122 8.82 15.68 16.69
C ASP A 122 7.85 14.48 16.70
N GLU A 123 7.69 13.79 15.57
CA GLU A 123 6.89 12.56 15.46
C GLU A 123 7.83 11.37 15.44
N THR A 124 7.63 10.39 16.32
CA THR A 124 8.37 9.11 16.32
C THR A 124 7.68 8.06 15.43
N LEU A 125 8.38 6.97 15.13
CA LEU A 125 7.83 5.77 14.50
C LEU A 125 6.64 5.24 15.29
N ASP A 126 6.78 5.18 16.62
CA ASP A 126 5.73 4.72 17.53
C ASP A 126 4.51 5.64 17.49
N ASP A 127 4.70 6.96 17.36
CA ASP A 127 3.58 7.90 17.21
C ASP A 127 2.80 7.65 15.91
N VAL A 128 3.49 7.38 14.81
CA VAL A 128 2.87 7.06 13.51
C VAL A 128 2.11 5.73 13.57
N VAL A 129 2.70 4.70 14.18
CA VAL A 129 2.05 3.39 14.38
C VAL A 129 0.82 3.54 15.29
N ALA A 130 0.93 4.28 16.39
CA ALA A 130 -0.18 4.55 17.29
C ALA A 130 -1.31 5.33 16.58
N PHE A 131 -0.95 6.32 15.76
CA PHE A 131 -1.92 7.06 14.95
C PHE A 131 -2.60 6.16 13.92
N HIS A 132 -1.85 5.30 13.23
CA HIS A 132 -2.41 4.30 12.31
C HIS A 132 -3.45 3.40 13.01
N HIS A 133 -3.12 2.85 14.18
CA HIS A 133 -4.07 1.99 14.91
C HIS A 133 -5.33 2.75 15.36
N ARG A 134 -5.16 3.99 15.83
CA ARG A 134 -6.30 4.85 16.20
C ARG A 134 -7.19 5.15 15.00
N SER A 135 -6.63 5.55 13.87
CA SER A 135 -7.43 5.86 12.68
C SER A 135 -8.05 4.61 12.05
N ALA A 136 -7.39 3.45 12.15
CA ALA A 136 -7.96 2.17 11.72
C ALA A 136 -9.15 1.76 12.58
N ALA A 137 -9.04 1.85 13.91
CA ALA A 137 -10.14 1.55 14.83
C ALA A 137 -11.35 2.48 14.61
N HIS A 138 -11.08 3.77 14.37
CA HIS A 138 -12.13 4.75 14.03
C HIS A 138 -12.81 4.42 12.70
N ALA A 139 -12.02 4.08 11.69
CA ALA A 139 -12.55 3.66 10.39
C ALA A 139 -13.41 2.40 10.49
N ASP A 140 -12.97 1.40 11.25
CA ASP A 140 -13.70 0.15 11.49
C ASP A 140 -15.04 0.44 12.18
N ALA A 141 -15.07 1.31 13.19
CA ALA A 141 -16.30 1.74 13.84
C ALA A 141 -17.27 2.48 12.88
N THR A 142 -16.77 3.27 11.93
CA THR A 142 -17.61 3.86 10.88
C THR A 142 -18.15 2.81 9.93
N ILE A 143 -17.28 1.89 9.47
CA ILE A 143 -17.69 0.82 8.56
C ILE A 143 -18.78 -0.02 9.20
N GLU A 144 -18.60 -0.47 10.45
CA GLU A 144 -19.59 -1.25 11.18
C GLU A 144 -20.93 -0.52 11.33
N ALA A 145 -20.91 0.77 11.69
CA ALA A 145 -22.11 1.55 11.97
C ALA A 145 -22.96 1.93 10.74
N LEU A 146 -22.40 1.89 9.53
CA LEU A 146 -23.05 2.40 8.32
C LEU A 146 -23.36 1.31 7.30
N ASP A 147 -24.49 1.45 6.60
CA ASP A 147 -24.81 0.61 5.44
C ASP A 147 -23.96 0.97 4.22
N LEU A 148 -23.77 0.03 3.29
CA LEU A 148 -22.98 0.25 2.07
C LEU A 148 -23.49 1.43 1.21
N ASN A 149 -24.77 1.75 1.28
CA ASN A 149 -25.40 2.86 0.55
C ASN A 149 -25.38 4.19 1.34
N ALA A 150 -24.84 4.22 2.56
CA ALA A 150 -24.70 5.42 3.37
C ALA A 150 -23.96 6.50 2.56
N ARG A 151 -24.52 7.71 2.52
CA ARG A 151 -24.04 8.80 1.69
C ARG A 151 -22.98 9.61 2.42
N GLY A 152 -21.95 10.00 1.70
CA GLY A 152 -20.91 10.91 2.18
C GLY A 152 -20.54 11.96 1.12
N VAL A 153 -19.74 12.94 1.53
CA VAL A 153 -19.20 13.98 0.65
C VAL A 153 -17.69 14.08 0.87
N VAL A 154 -16.92 13.95 -0.20
CA VAL A 154 -15.45 14.10 -0.18
C VAL A 154 -15.10 15.54 -0.58
N PRO A 155 -14.82 16.46 0.36
CA PRO A 155 -14.74 17.88 0.05
C PRO A 155 -13.59 18.26 -0.89
N TRP A 156 -12.50 17.48 -0.89
CA TRP A 156 -11.35 17.68 -1.78
C TRP A 156 -11.50 17.03 -3.17
N TRP A 157 -12.64 16.39 -3.47
CA TRP A 157 -12.92 15.88 -4.83
C TRP A 157 -13.69 16.91 -5.68
N PRO A 158 -13.57 16.84 -7.02
CA PRO A 158 -14.38 17.66 -7.92
C PRO A 158 -15.89 17.54 -7.64
N GLU A 159 -16.62 18.65 -7.80
CA GLU A 159 -18.05 18.79 -7.47
C GLU A 159 -18.93 17.66 -8.05
N ASP A 160 -18.65 17.26 -9.28
CA ASP A 160 -19.39 16.23 -10.01
C ASP A 160 -19.14 14.80 -9.48
N ARG A 161 -18.05 14.60 -8.72
CA ARG A 161 -17.63 13.29 -8.21
C ARG A 161 -17.57 13.17 -6.69
N ARG A 162 -17.69 14.27 -5.94
CA ARG A 162 -17.54 14.31 -4.47
C ARG A 162 -18.63 13.59 -3.68
N ARG A 163 -19.81 13.37 -4.27
CA ARG A 163 -20.88 12.59 -3.63
C ARG A 163 -20.59 11.11 -3.76
N VAL A 164 -20.50 10.42 -2.62
CA VAL A 164 -20.06 9.02 -2.56
C VAL A 164 -21.00 8.17 -1.70
N THR A 165 -20.80 6.86 -1.75
CA THR A 165 -21.36 5.91 -0.79
C THR A 165 -20.24 5.25 0.01
N LEU A 166 -20.56 4.65 1.16
CA LEU A 166 -19.60 3.84 1.92
C LEU A 166 -18.97 2.74 1.05
N HIS A 167 -19.75 2.09 0.19
CA HIS A 167 -19.24 1.11 -0.77
C HIS A 167 -18.11 1.69 -1.64
N ARG A 168 -18.32 2.87 -2.23
CA ARG A 168 -17.30 3.52 -3.07
C ARG A 168 -16.05 3.88 -2.27
N ILE A 169 -16.20 4.32 -1.02
CA ILE A 169 -15.06 4.64 -0.15
C ILE A 169 -14.31 3.39 0.30
N LEU A 170 -14.98 2.28 0.58
CA LEU A 170 -14.34 0.99 0.88
C LEU A 170 -13.47 0.51 -0.29
N VAL A 171 -14.00 0.58 -1.52
CA VAL A 171 -13.22 0.23 -2.73
C VAL A 171 -12.03 1.17 -2.91
N HIS A 172 -12.26 2.48 -2.79
CA HIS A 172 -11.21 3.48 -2.92
C HIS A 172 -10.08 3.27 -1.91
N MET A 173 -10.42 3.09 -0.63
CA MET A 173 -9.44 2.88 0.43
C MET A 173 -8.74 1.52 0.35
N GLY A 174 -9.43 0.49 -0.15
CA GLY A 174 -8.80 -0.80 -0.44
C GLY A 174 -7.70 -0.66 -1.50
N TYR A 175 -8.00 0.03 -2.61
CA TYR A 175 -7.02 0.35 -3.64
C TYR A 175 -5.87 1.22 -3.12
N GLU A 176 -6.18 2.29 -2.39
CA GLU A 176 -5.18 3.22 -1.84
C GLU A 176 -4.19 2.49 -0.92
N THR A 177 -4.72 1.68 0.00
CA THR A 177 -3.90 0.92 0.95
C THR A 177 -3.06 -0.14 0.24
N ALA A 178 -3.65 -0.89 -0.70
CA ALA A 178 -2.92 -1.92 -1.44
C ALA A 178 -1.82 -1.34 -2.32
N ARG A 179 -2.07 -0.17 -2.95
CA ARG A 179 -1.07 0.52 -3.77
C ARG A 179 0.15 0.94 -2.93
N HIS A 180 -0.09 1.54 -1.76
CA HIS A 180 1.02 1.95 -0.87
C HIS A 180 1.70 0.78 -0.17
N ALA A 181 1.00 -0.33 0.10
CA ALA A 181 1.63 -1.57 0.53
C ALA A 181 2.62 -2.09 -0.53
N GLY A 182 2.23 -2.08 -1.81
CA GLY A 182 3.13 -2.45 -2.92
C GLY A 182 4.31 -1.48 -3.09
N HIS A 183 4.11 -0.17 -2.87
CA HIS A 183 5.26 0.76 -2.79
C HIS A 183 6.20 0.38 -1.65
N ALA A 184 5.65 0.05 -0.47
CA ALA A 184 6.44 -0.33 0.69
C ALA A 184 7.19 -1.66 0.49
N ASP A 185 6.65 -2.61 -0.27
CA ASP A 185 7.37 -3.84 -0.68
C ASP A 185 8.68 -3.49 -1.40
N ILE A 186 8.62 -2.66 -2.44
CA ILE A 186 9.80 -2.28 -3.22
C ILE A 186 10.77 -1.42 -2.39
N VAL A 187 10.24 -0.55 -1.52
CA VAL A 187 11.09 0.24 -0.62
C VAL A 187 11.84 -0.66 0.35
N ARG A 188 11.19 -1.68 0.93
CA ARG A 188 11.85 -2.66 1.80
C ARG A 188 12.90 -3.46 1.04
N GLU A 189 12.57 -3.94 -0.15
CA GLU A 189 13.53 -4.67 -0.98
C GLU A 189 14.79 -3.82 -1.28
N MET A 190 14.63 -2.52 -1.51
CA MET A 190 15.77 -1.62 -1.70
C MET A 190 16.55 -1.29 -0.42
N LEU A 191 15.89 -1.25 0.74
CA LEU A 191 16.50 -0.90 2.03
C LEU A 191 17.30 -2.05 2.66
N ASP A 192 16.69 -3.23 2.70
CA ASP A 192 17.23 -4.40 3.40
C ASP A 192 16.99 -5.72 2.65
N GLY A 193 16.39 -5.65 1.46
CA GLY A 193 16.12 -6.80 0.60
C GLY A 193 14.99 -7.71 1.08
N LEU A 194 14.19 -7.29 2.08
CA LEU A 194 12.95 -7.96 2.41
C LEU A 194 11.91 -7.68 1.31
N ALA A 195 11.47 -8.73 0.62
CA ALA A 195 10.55 -8.63 -0.53
C ALA A 195 9.18 -9.29 -0.23
N GLY A 196 8.12 -8.60 -0.66
CA GLY A 196 6.73 -9.08 -0.53
C GLY A 196 6.21 -9.13 0.91
N ASP A 197 4.96 -9.54 1.08
CA ASP A 197 4.25 -9.64 2.36
C ASP A 197 4.03 -11.09 2.85
N GLY A 198 4.65 -12.06 2.17
CA GLY A 198 4.49 -13.48 2.48
C GLY A 198 3.20 -14.13 1.95
N ASP A 199 2.43 -13.45 1.10
CA ASP A 199 1.17 -13.95 0.54
C ASP A 199 1.33 -14.91 -0.66
N GLY A 200 2.56 -15.27 -1.02
CA GLY A 200 2.86 -16.23 -2.09
C GLY A 200 2.95 -15.62 -3.49
N ASN A 201 2.94 -14.29 -3.62
CA ASN A 201 3.15 -13.64 -4.93
C ASN A 201 4.60 -13.73 -5.44
N LEU A 202 5.56 -14.11 -4.59
CA LEU A 202 6.94 -14.40 -4.99
C LEU A 202 7.15 -15.89 -5.22
N ALA A 203 7.82 -16.23 -6.31
CA ALA A 203 8.19 -17.61 -6.60
C ALA A 203 9.14 -18.15 -5.52
N GLU A 204 8.95 -19.41 -5.13
CA GLU A 204 9.89 -20.09 -4.23
C GLU A 204 11.22 -20.28 -4.94
N LYS A 205 12.24 -19.53 -4.49
CA LYS A 205 13.61 -19.56 -5.00
C LYS A 205 14.59 -19.34 -3.86
N THR A 206 15.71 -20.06 -3.91
CA THR A 206 16.89 -19.80 -3.10
C THR A 206 17.58 -18.48 -3.54
N PRO A 207 18.46 -17.91 -2.71
CA PRO A 207 19.22 -16.71 -3.07
C PRO A 207 20.00 -16.86 -4.39
N ASP A 208 20.68 -17.98 -4.59
CA ASP A 208 21.44 -18.23 -5.83
C ASP A 208 20.51 -18.35 -7.04
N GLU A 209 19.33 -18.96 -6.87
CA GLU A 209 18.31 -19.01 -7.92
C GLU A 209 17.74 -17.62 -8.25
N TRP A 210 17.64 -16.72 -7.27
CA TRP A 210 17.25 -15.32 -7.51
C TRP A 210 18.30 -14.55 -8.30
N VAL A 211 19.59 -14.77 -8.01
CA VAL A 211 20.70 -14.18 -8.78
C VAL A 211 20.65 -14.65 -10.23
N LEU A 212 20.58 -15.97 -10.45
CA LEU A 212 20.49 -16.55 -11.80
C LEU A 212 19.22 -16.09 -12.53
N TRP A 213 18.09 -15.99 -11.82
CA TRP A 213 16.84 -15.50 -12.38
C TRP A 213 16.96 -14.03 -12.81
N ARG A 214 17.59 -13.17 -12.01
CA ARG A 214 17.84 -11.78 -12.36
C ARG A 214 18.75 -11.68 -13.59
N GLU A 215 19.85 -12.43 -13.64
CA GLU A 215 20.74 -12.47 -14.81
C GLU A 215 19.99 -12.88 -16.07
N HIS A 216 19.12 -13.88 -15.98
CA HIS A 216 18.24 -14.29 -17.07
C HIS A 216 17.31 -13.15 -17.52
N LEU A 217 16.69 -12.42 -16.58
CA LEU A 217 15.81 -11.29 -16.92
C LEU A 217 16.58 -10.11 -17.55
N VAL A 218 17.82 -9.86 -17.13
CA VAL A 218 18.70 -8.87 -17.77
C VAL A 218 18.99 -9.26 -19.22
N ASP A 219 19.39 -10.51 -19.47
CA ASP A 219 19.63 -11.00 -20.83
C ASP A 219 18.37 -10.90 -21.72
N VAL A 220 17.19 -11.23 -21.16
CA VAL A 220 15.92 -11.04 -21.86
C VAL A 220 15.69 -9.56 -22.19
N ALA A 221 15.91 -8.64 -21.25
CA ALA A 221 15.71 -7.20 -21.45
C ALA A 221 16.65 -6.64 -22.53
N GLU A 222 17.95 -6.97 -22.48
CA GLU A 222 18.95 -6.53 -23.45
C GLU A 222 18.62 -7.00 -24.88
N ARG A 223 18.12 -8.24 -25.02
CA ARG A 223 17.76 -8.81 -26.32
C ARG A 223 16.39 -8.38 -26.84
N SER A 224 15.48 -7.92 -25.96
CA SER A 224 14.10 -7.59 -26.33
C SER A 224 13.99 -6.32 -27.20
N GLY A 225 15.04 -5.50 -27.29
CA GLY A 225 15.13 -4.36 -28.22
C GLY A 225 15.91 -4.64 -29.52
N LEU A 226 16.48 -5.85 -29.69
CA LEU A 226 17.34 -6.20 -30.82
C LEU A 226 16.68 -7.13 -31.85
N ARG A 227 15.41 -7.52 -31.64
CA ARG A 227 14.70 -8.49 -32.49
C ARG A 227 14.47 -8.02 -33.93
N ASP A 228 14.40 -6.71 -34.16
CA ASP A 228 14.19 -6.12 -35.50
C ASP A 228 15.49 -5.74 -36.24
N LEU A 229 16.66 -5.96 -35.62
CA LEU A 229 17.96 -5.65 -36.22
C LEU A 229 18.64 -6.86 -36.89
N GLY A 230 17.92 -7.97 -37.04
CA GLY A 230 18.44 -9.19 -37.66
C GLY A 230 17.36 -10.18 -38.07
N ALA A 231 16.71 -9.90 -39.20
CA ALA A 231 16.12 -10.90 -40.09
C ALA A 231 16.66 -10.64 -41.51
#